data_AF-A0A4Q6FZW6-F1
#
_entry.id   AF-A0A4Q6FZW6-F1
#
_cell.length_a   1.000
_cell.length_b   1.000
_cell.length_c   1.000
_cell.angle_alpha   90.00
_cell.angle_beta   90.00
_cell.angle_gamma   90.00
#
_symmetry.space_group_name_H-M   'P 1'
#
loop_
_entity.id
_entity.type
_entity.pdbx_description
1 polymer ?
#
loop_
_entity_poly.entity_id
_entity_poly.type
_entity_poly.pdbx_seq_one_letter_code
_entity_poly.pdbx_strand_id
1 'polypeptide(L)'
;MSTRSFGPIFLAMVISVLSACTDLAVFINDKPSKPFKEPLTVTMDVDGKLVFDWQAVSEKTNFDVYVLPVTSDDRALSLASDDTVYAAPVTSLAMNLAFSESPVAAGTKTGTKLKSHYTYPEKIVPGQFYFFQIIPSGTVKKTTKAEVLLLRAEFPNDVSSSSALAQMVGNDTDITWAATPGATAYEIFTDEAMTQKIGDTDIPHFLAKNQNLDKVYVRARRGELVSPEGFVVLKRNSKTLLESIAAVSADGFYKLGDEISL
;
A
#
# COMPACT_ATOMS: atom_id res chain seq x y z
N MET A 1 -30.72 -99.03 -32.94
CA MET A 1 -30.03 -98.26 -31.88
C MET A 1 -29.12 -97.27 -32.59
N SER A 2 -29.53 -96.00 -32.67
CA SER A 2 -29.09 -94.89 -31.78
C SER A 2 -27.60 -94.58 -32.02
N THR A 3 -27.12 -93.39 -32.39
CA THR A 3 -27.67 -92.04 -32.59
C THR A 3 -26.61 -91.25 -33.36
N ARG A 4 -27.04 -90.32 -34.22
CA ARG A 4 -26.20 -89.32 -34.90
C ARG A 4 -25.65 -88.27 -33.90
N SER A 5 -24.52 -87.63 -34.22
CA SER A 5 -24.39 -86.16 -34.04
C SER A 5 -23.22 -85.58 -34.85
N PHE A 6 -23.54 -84.62 -35.71
CA PHE A 6 -22.65 -83.71 -36.44
C PHE A 6 -22.38 -82.48 -35.54
N GLY A 7 -21.12 -82.01 -35.46
CA GLY A 7 -20.75 -80.73 -34.84
C GLY A 7 -20.08 -79.80 -35.87
N PRO A 8 -20.49 -78.52 -35.98
CA PRO A 8 -20.04 -77.61 -37.04
C PRO A 8 -18.81 -76.77 -36.66
N ILE A 9 -18.18 -76.29 -37.73
CA ILE A 9 -17.13 -75.26 -37.87
C ILE A 9 -17.51 -73.95 -37.16
N PHE A 10 -16.58 -73.25 -36.49
CA PHE A 10 -16.42 -71.80 -36.63
C PHE A 10 -15.01 -71.29 -36.24
N LEU A 11 -14.61 -70.30 -37.02
CA LEU A 11 -13.33 -69.62 -37.21
C LEU A 11 -13.32 -68.28 -36.45
N ALA A 12 -12.21 -67.93 -35.78
CA ALA A 12 -11.71 -66.54 -35.53
C ALA A 12 -10.41 -66.68 -34.70
N MET A 13 -9.19 -66.44 -35.20
CA MET A 13 -8.58 -65.21 -35.71
C MET A 13 -8.60 -64.05 -34.71
N VAL A 14 -7.55 -63.93 -33.88
CA VAL A 14 -6.99 -62.63 -33.46
C VAL A 14 -5.45 -62.74 -33.45
N ILE A 15 -4.87 -61.97 -34.36
CA ILE A 15 -3.45 -61.73 -34.61
C ILE A 15 -3.04 -60.50 -33.81
N SER A 16 -1.91 -60.58 -33.09
CA SER A 16 -0.99 -59.50 -32.68
C SER A 16 -1.58 -58.38 -31.79
N VAL A 17 -0.86 -57.73 -30.88
CA VAL A 17 0.30 -56.87 -31.10
C VAL A 17 0.96 -56.59 -29.74
N LEU A 18 2.27 -56.83 -29.70
CA LEU A 18 3.33 -56.09 -29.03
C LEU A 18 2.95 -55.17 -27.86
N SER A 19 3.56 -55.52 -26.73
CA SER A 19 4.15 -54.62 -25.75
C SER A 19 4.61 -53.28 -26.35
N ALA A 20 3.89 -52.21 -26.03
CA ALA A 20 4.43 -50.88 -25.95
C ALA A 20 3.86 -50.24 -24.67
N CYS A 21 4.70 -50.17 -23.64
CA CYS A 21 4.56 -49.18 -22.59
C CYS A 21 4.58 -47.81 -23.25
N THR A 22 3.41 -47.25 -23.50
CA THR A 22 3.27 -45.80 -23.63
C THR A 22 2.54 -45.33 -22.40
N ASP A 23 3.26 -45.25 -21.27
CA ASP A 23 2.96 -44.22 -20.28
C ASP A 23 3.33 -42.89 -20.93
N LEU A 24 2.41 -42.40 -21.76
CA LEU A 24 2.38 -41.00 -22.17
C LEU A 24 1.99 -40.22 -20.91
N ALA A 25 2.95 -40.00 -20.02
CA ALA A 25 2.85 -38.98 -18.99
C ALA A 25 2.82 -37.64 -19.71
N VAL A 26 1.62 -37.21 -20.13
CA VAL A 26 1.37 -35.83 -20.50
C VAL A 26 1.54 -35.06 -19.20
N PHE A 27 2.73 -34.49 -19.01
CA PHE A 27 2.93 -33.41 -18.06
C PHE A 27 2.06 -32.25 -18.54
N ILE A 28 0.78 -32.25 -18.16
CA ILE A 28 -0.02 -31.04 -18.19
C ILE A 28 0.68 -30.14 -17.20
N ASN A 29 1.45 -29.21 -17.75
CA ASN A 29 2.11 -28.17 -16.99
C ASN A 29 1.00 -27.26 -16.47
N ASP A 30 0.36 -27.68 -15.38
CA ASP A 30 -0.87 -27.13 -14.82
C ASP A 30 -0.65 -25.79 -14.10
N LYS A 31 0.45 -25.09 -14.42
CA LYS A 31 0.56 -23.69 -14.06
C LYS A 31 -0.35 -22.92 -15.00
N PRO A 32 -1.49 -22.37 -14.54
CA PRO A 32 -2.25 -21.45 -15.36
C PRO A 32 -1.30 -20.35 -15.82
N SER A 33 -1.15 -20.19 -17.14
CA SER A 33 -0.34 -19.09 -17.65
C SER A 33 -0.97 -17.80 -17.17
N LYS A 34 -0.22 -16.99 -16.41
CA LYS A 34 -0.70 -15.68 -15.99
C LYS A 34 -1.04 -14.88 -17.26
N PRO A 35 -2.16 -14.15 -17.27
CA PRO A 35 -2.61 -13.44 -18.47
C PRO A 35 -1.77 -12.17 -18.75
N PHE A 36 -0.96 -11.73 -17.79
CA PHE A 36 0.01 -10.66 -17.90
C PHE A 36 1.39 -11.13 -17.40
N LYS A 37 2.45 -10.47 -17.88
CA LYS A 37 3.82 -10.64 -17.42
C LYS A 37 4.02 -9.79 -16.17
N GLU A 38 4.75 -10.32 -15.20
CA GLU A 38 5.23 -9.54 -14.05
C GLU A 38 6.28 -8.51 -14.49
N PRO A 39 6.41 -7.39 -13.75
CA PRO A 39 5.65 -7.03 -12.56
C PRO A 39 4.33 -6.28 -12.88
N LEU A 40 3.26 -6.57 -12.11
CA LEU A 40 2.17 -5.61 -11.91
C LEU A 40 2.66 -4.51 -10.97
N THR A 41 2.67 -3.26 -11.43
CA THR A 41 3.07 -2.11 -10.61
C THR A 41 1.85 -1.31 -10.17
N VAL A 42 1.82 -0.95 -8.89
CA VAL A 42 0.80 -0.06 -8.33
C VAL A 42 1.46 1.12 -7.67
N THR A 43 1.03 2.32 -8.06
CA THR A 43 1.52 3.60 -7.55
C THR A 43 0.35 4.52 -7.25
N MET A 44 0.66 5.73 -6.77
CA MET A 44 -0.33 6.79 -6.60
C MET A 44 0.09 8.01 -7.40
N ASP A 45 -0.85 8.59 -8.15
CA ASP A 45 -0.60 9.82 -8.91
C ASP A 45 -0.60 11.07 -8.01
N VAL A 46 -0.44 12.25 -8.61
CA VAL A 46 -0.43 13.54 -7.89
C VAL A 46 -1.80 13.91 -7.32
N ASP A 47 -2.88 13.37 -7.88
CA ASP A 47 -4.26 13.59 -7.47
C ASP A 47 -4.70 12.61 -6.36
N GLY A 48 -3.82 11.70 -5.93
CA GLY A 48 -4.09 10.75 -4.87
C GLY A 48 -4.84 9.51 -5.33
N LYS A 49 -4.88 9.24 -6.64
CA LYS A 49 -5.54 8.06 -7.20
C LYS A 49 -4.56 6.92 -7.40
N LEU A 50 -5.06 5.68 -7.22
CA LEU A 50 -4.25 4.49 -7.49
C LEU A 50 -4.11 4.29 -8.99
N VAL A 51 -2.87 4.05 -9.42
CA VAL A 51 -2.51 3.78 -10.80
C VAL A 51 -1.89 2.40 -10.89
N PHE A 52 -2.45 1.57 -11.76
CA PHE A 52 -2.03 0.21 -12.02
C PHE A 52 -1.47 0.12 -13.44
N ASP A 53 -0.28 -0.42 -13.58
CA ASP A 53 0.36 -0.69 -14.86
C ASP A 53 0.80 -2.15 -14.92
N TRP A 54 0.53 -2.82 -16.04
CA TRP A 54 0.90 -4.22 -16.26
C TRP A 54 1.20 -4.51 -17.72
N GLN A 55 2.01 -5.54 -17.99
CA GLN A 55 2.30 -5.94 -19.36
C GLN A 55 1.46 -7.15 -19.78
N ALA A 56 0.52 -6.95 -20.70
CA ALA A 56 -0.26 -8.07 -21.26
C ALA A 56 0.64 -9.09 -21.98
N VAL A 57 0.34 -10.40 -21.86
CA VAL A 57 1.03 -11.43 -22.65
C VAL A 57 0.68 -11.31 -24.14
N SER A 58 -0.50 -10.77 -24.45
CA SER A 58 -0.97 -10.49 -25.81
C SER A 58 -1.65 -9.13 -25.88
N GLU A 59 -1.32 -8.34 -26.90
CA GLU A 59 -1.95 -7.03 -27.16
C GLU A 59 -3.46 -7.14 -27.46
N LYS A 60 -3.93 -8.32 -27.85
CA LYS A 60 -5.34 -8.59 -28.10
C LYS A 60 -6.15 -8.77 -26.81
N THR A 61 -5.48 -9.09 -25.71
CA THR A 61 -6.14 -9.29 -24.42
C THR A 61 -6.61 -7.94 -23.88
N ASN A 62 -7.87 -7.90 -23.49
CA ASN A 62 -8.39 -6.81 -22.67
C ASN A 62 -8.63 -7.33 -21.26
N PHE A 63 -8.64 -6.45 -20.27
CA PHE A 63 -8.78 -6.77 -18.86
C PHE A 63 -9.96 -6.03 -18.23
N ASP A 64 -10.63 -6.70 -17.31
CA ASP A 64 -11.57 -6.10 -16.39
C ASP A 64 -10.91 -6.02 -15.00
N VAL A 65 -11.20 -4.95 -14.28
CA VAL A 65 -10.67 -4.71 -12.93
C VAL A 65 -11.81 -4.69 -11.94
N TYR A 66 -11.65 -5.44 -10.86
CA TYR A 66 -12.60 -5.53 -9.77
C TYR A 66 -11.93 -5.10 -8.47
N VAL A 67 -12.71 -4.44 -7.61
CA VAL A 67 -12.28 -3.97 -6.30
C VAL A 67 -13.21 -4.49 -5.20
N LEU A 68 -12.64 -4.82 -4.05
CA LEU A 68 -13.38 -5.15 -2.84
C LEU A 68 -12.70 -4.45 -1.65
N PRO A 69 -13.34 -3.43 -1.06
CA PRO A 69 -12.89 -2.86 0.22
C PRO A 69 -12.98 -3.91 1.32
N VAL A 70 -11.97 -3.95 2.19
CA VAL A 70 -11.87 -4.90 3.30
C VAL A 70 -12.13 -4.15 4.60
N THR A 71 -12.88 -4.78 5.50
CA THR A 71 -13.32 -4.18 6.78
C THR A 71 -12.62 -4.79 8.01
N SER A 72 -11.79 -5.82 7.86
CA SER A 72 -11.05 -6.45 8.95
C SER A 72 -9.56 -6.08 8.94
N ASP A 73 -9.05 -5.71 10.11
CA ASP A 73 -7.65 -5.35 10.37
C ASP A 73 -6.70 -6.56 10.41
N ASP A 74 -7.21 -7.80 10.43
CA ASP A 74 -6.39 -9.03 10.48
C ASP A 74 -5.40 -9.14 9.30
N ARG A 75 -5.60 -8.35 8.25
CA ARG A 75 -4.74 -8.29 7.05
C ARG A 75 -3.52 -7.40 7.21
N ALA A 76 -3.41 -6.61 8.29
CA ALA A 76 -2.20 -5.82 8.57
C ALA A 76 -0.95 -6.69 8.69
N LEU A 77 -1.08 -7.88 9.28
CA LEU A 77 -0.01 -8.87 9.34
C LEU A 77 0.38 -9.43 7.97
N SER A 78 -0.54 -9.41 7.00
CA SER A 78 -0.25 -9.88 5.63
C SER A 78 0.65 -8.91 4.87
N LEU A 79 0.52 -7.59 5.07
CA LEU A 79 1.40 -6.59 4.42
C LEU A 79 2.78 -6.44 5.10
N ALA A 80 3.13 -7.29 6.07
CA ALA A 80 4.45 -7.30 6.71
C ALA A 80 5.34 -8.44 6.19
N SER A 81 4.98 -9.07 5.07
CA SER A 81 5.75 -10.18 4.46
C SER A 81 6.92 -9.68 3.62
N ASP A 82 7.93 -10.52 3.39
CA ASP A 82 9.09 -10.21 2.53
C ASP A 82 8.71 -9.89 1.07
N ASP A 83 7.53 -10.35 0.61
CA ASP A 83 7.01 -10.11 -0.75
C ASP A 83 6.24 -8.78 -0.88
N THR A 84 6.15 -7.98 0.19
CA THR A 84 5.45 -6.70 0.18
C THR A 84 6.23 -5.65 -0.61
N VAL A 85 5.53 -4.97 -1.52
CA VAL A 85 6.06 -3.86 -2.31
C VAL A 85 5.61 -2.54 -1.71
N TYR A 86 6.58 -1.67 -1.39
CA TYR A 86 6.35 -0.33 -0.87
C TYR A 86 6.66 0.73 -1.93
N ALA A 87 5.65 1.51 -2.30
CA ALA A 87 5.72 2.64 -3.21
C ALA A 87 4.93 3.82 -2.61
N ALA A 88 5.55 4.53 -1.67
CA ALA A 88 4.89 5.52 -0.80
C ALA A 88 3.92 6.47 -1.55
N PRO A 89 2.67 6.65 -1.04
CA PRO A 89 2.12 6.14 0.22
C PRO A 89 1.44 4.75 0.10
N VAL A 90 1.71 3.98 -0.96
CA VAL A 90 1.05 2.70 -1.24
C VAL A 90 1.90 1.53 -0.76
N THR A 91 1.27 0.58 -0.07
CA THR A 91 1.84 -0.73 0.25
C THR A 91 0.97 -1.80 -0.40
N SER A 92 1.59 -2.78 -1.06
CA SER A 92 0.86 -3.82 -1.79
C SER A 92 1.50 -5.20 -1.70
N LEU A 93 0.67 -6.25 -1.82
CA LEU A 93 1.08 -7.65 -1.80
C LEU A 93 0.19 -8.47 -2.74
N ALA A 94 0.81 -9.24 -3.63
CA ALA A 94 0.10 -10.25 -4.41
C ALA A 94 -0.15 -11.50 -3.55
N MET A 95 -1.38 -12.00 -3.52
CA MET A 95 -1.74 -13.16 -2.71
C MET A 95 -2.87 -13.98 -3.34
N ASN A 96 -3.18 -15.13 -2.75
CA ASN A 96 -4.30 -15.98 -3.17
C ASN A 96 -5.41 -15.99 -2.11
N LEU A 97 -6.65 -15.82 -2.54
CA LEU A 97 -7.87 -15.96 -1.73
C LEU A 97 -8.74 -17.11 -2.21
N ALA A 98 -9.67 -17.57 -1.38
CA ALA A 98 -10.77 -18.39 -1.87
C ALA A 98 -11.56 -17.61 -2.93
N PHE A 99 -11.98 -18.27 -4.02
CA PHE A 99 -12.68 -17.55 -5.11
C PHE A 99 -13.94 -16.84 -4.62
N SER A 100 -14.67 -17.40 -3.65
CA SER A 100 -15.85 -16.77 -3.03
C SER A 100 -15.56 -15.44 -2.35
N GLU A 101 -14.33 -15.19 -1.92
CA GLU A 101 -13.88 -13.96 -1.26
C GLU A 101 -13.20 -12.98 -2.24
N SER A 102 -13.05 -13.38 -3.51
CA SER A 102 -12.33 -12.56 -4.49
C SER A 102 -13.17 -11.38 -5.00
N PRO A 103 -12.53 -10.28 -5.45
CA PRO A 103 -13.23 -9.13 -6.01
C PRO A 103 -14.13 -9.45 -7.21
N VAL A 104 -13.80 -10.42 -8.07
CA VAL A 104 -14.69 -10.83 -9.17
C VAL A 104 -15.99 -11.48 -8.67
N ALA A 105 -15.96 -12.12 -7.50
CA ALA A 105 -17.11 -12.83 -6.95
C ALA A 105 -17.97 -11.94 -6.02
N ALA A 106 -17.32 -11.12 -5.19
CA ALA A 106 -17.98 -10.35 -4.13
C ALA A 106 -17.77 -8.83 -4.24
N GLY A 107 -16.90 -8.37 -5.13
CA GLY A 107 -16.56 -6.97 -5.30
C GLY A 107 -17.34 -6.27 -6.42
N THR A 108 -16.86 -5.07 -6.76
CA THR A 108 -17.44 -4.22 -7.81
C THR A 108 -16.49 -4.17 -9.00
N LYS A 109 -17.01 -4.29 -10.22
CA LYS A 109 -16.24 -4.04 -11.44
C LYS A 109 -16.07 -2.53 -11.63
N THR A 110 -14.84 -2.06 -11.72
CA THR A 110 -14.50 -0.64 -11.83
C THR A 110 -13.64 -0.32 -13.06
N GLY A 111 -13.15 -1.34 -13.76
CA GLY A 111 -12.47 -1.22 -15.05
C GLY A 111 -13.03 -2.23 -16.05
N THR A 112 -13.21 -1.83 -17.31
CA THR A 112 -13.75 -2.70 -18.37
C THR A 112 -12.92 -2.58 -19.64
N LYS A 113 -12.55 -3.73 -20.22
CA LYS A 113 -11.82 -3.82 -21.49
C LYS A 113 -10.54 -2.95 -21.57
N LEU A 114 -9.80 -2.90 -20.47
CA LEU A 114 -8.54 -2.16 -20.36
C LEU A 114 -7.39 -2.93 -21.04
N LYS A 115 -6.33 -2.23 -21.43
CA LYS A 115 -5.16 -2.85 -22.06
C LYS A 115 -4.07 -3.20 -21.05
N SER A 116 -3.42 -2.19 -20.51
CA SER A 116 -2.21 -2.32 -19.69
C SER A 116 -2.12 -1.27 -18.58
N HIS A 117 -3.15 -0.43 -18.46
CA HIS A 117 -3.17 0.72 -17.56
C HIS A 117 -4.57 0.89 -16.98
N TYR A 118 -4.63 1.28 -15.71
CA TYR A 118 -5.86 1.59 -15.01
C TYR A 118 -5.63 2.62 -13.91
N THR A 119 -6.40 3.71 -13.92
CA THR A 119 -6.53 4.61 -12.78
C THR A 119 -7.82 4.32 -12.06
N TYR A 120 -7.74 4.00 -10.77
CA TYR A 120 -8.92 3.79 -9.94
C TYR A 120 -9.65 5.13 -9.76
N PRO A 121 -10.95 5.23 -10.13
CA PRO A 121 -11.64 6.51 -10.18
C PRO A 121 -12.12 7.01 -8.83
N GLU A 122 -12.34 6.11 -7.86
CA GLU A 122 -12.90 6.46 -6.56
C GLU A 122 -11.82 6.92 -5.58
N LYS A 123 -12.24 7.74 -4.62
CA LYS A 123 -11.41 8.20 -3.53
C LYS A 123 -10.96 7.01 -2.65
N ILE A 124 -9.67 6.94 -2.37
CA ILE A 124 -9.12 5.98 -1.42
C ILE A 124 -9.31 6.49 0.01
N VAL A 125 -9.81 5.62 0.87
CA VAL A 125 -9.88 5.87 2.32
C VAL A 125 -8.50 5.57 2.91
N PRO A 126 -7.83 6.55 3.54
CA PRO A 126 -6.52 6.33 4.17
C PRO A 126 -6.57 5.18 5.17
N GLY A 127 -5.58 4.30 5.11
CA GLY A 127 -5.44 3.15 6.02
C GLY A 127 -6.39 1.98 5.75
N GLN A 128 -7.39 2.14 4.88
CA GLN A 128 -8.28 1.03 4.50
C GLN A 128 -7.56 0.04 3.57
N PHE A 129 -7.80 -1.25 3.80
CA PHE A 129 -7.36 -2.32 2.92
C PHE A 129 -8.34 -2.53 1.76
N TYR A 130 -7.78 -2.84 0.59
CA TYR A 130 -8.53 -3.18 -0.61
C TYR A 130 -7.96 -4.42 -1.25
N PHE A 131 -8.82 -5.28 -1.77
CA PHE A 131 -8.45 -6.28 -2.75
C PHE A 131 -8.75 -5.78 -4.16
N PHE A 132 -7.75 -5.84 -5.02
CA PHE A 132 -7.90 -5.63 -6.45
C PHE A 132 -7.67 -6.93 -7.20
N GLN A 133 -8.46 -7.13 -8.25
CA GLN A 133 -8.31 -8.28 -9.13
C GLN A 133 -8.40 -7.85 -10.58
N ILE A 134 -7.37 -8.19 -11.35
CA ILE A 134 -7.25 -7.89 -12.77
C ILE A 134 -7.36 -9.22 -13.53
N ILE A 135 -8.40 -9.37 -14.35
CA ILE A 135 -8.65 -10.61 -15.12
C ILE A 135 -8.89 -10.28 -16.59
N PRO A 136 -8.62 -11.21 -17.53
CA PRO A 136 -8.98 -10.97 -18.92
C PRO A 136 -10.50 -10.88 -19.09
N SER A 137 -10.94 -9.87 -19.82
CA SER A 137 -12.36 -9.60 -20.07
C SER A 137 -13.04 -10.83 -20.67
N GLY A 138 -14.21 -11.18 -20.14
CA GLY A 138 -14.98 -12.34 -20.60
C GLY A 138 -14.46 -13.70 -20.10
N THR A 139 -13.41 -13.75 -19.28
CA THR A 139 -12.85 -15.00 -18.75
C THR A 139 -12.96 -15.09 -17.23
N VAL A 140 -14.19 -15.27 -16.72
CA VAL A 140 -14.37 -15.64 -15.31
C VAL A 140 -14.20 -17.16 -15.19
N LYS A 141 -12.98 -17.60 -14.89
CA LYS A 141 -12.73 -19.01 -14.53
C LYS A 141 -12.96 -19.17 -13.03
N LYS A 142 -14.00 -19.91 -12.66
CA LYS A 142 -14.27 -20.28 -11.27
C LYS A 142 -13.27 -21.36 -10.83
N THR A 143 -12.16 -20.94 -10.26
CA THR A 143 -11.17 -21.79 -9.61
C THR A 143 -11.44 -21.87 -8.11
N THR A 144 -10.74 -22.74 -7.37
CA THR A 144 -10.84 -22.76 -5.90
C THR A 144 -10.16 -21.54 -5.27
N LYS A 145 -9.08 -21.05 -5.89
CA LYS A 145 -8.33 -19.87 -5.47
C LYS A 145 -8.26 -18.81 -6.56
N ALA A 146 -8.30 -17.55 -6.15
CA ALA A 146 -8.13 -16.39 -7.00
C ALA A 146 -6.88 -15.62 -6.58
N GLU A 147 -6.04 -15.26 -7.55
CA GLU A 147 -4.94 -14.32 -7.36
C GLU A 147 -5.51 -12.90 -7.27
N VAL A 148 -5.10 -12.16 -6.25
CA VAL A 148 -5.53 -10.80 -5.95
C VAL A 148 -4.35 -9.96 -5.48
N LEU A 149 -4.48 -8.65 -5.57
CA LEU A 149 -3.57 -7.70 -4.94
C LEU A 149 -4.24 -7.12 -3.69
N LEU A 150 -3.66 -7.38 -2.53
CA LEU A 150 -3.97 -6.67 -1.29
C LEU A 150 -3.22 -5.35 -1.30
N LEU A 151 -3.90 -4.24 -1.03
CA LEU A 151 -3.27 -2.93 -0.94
C LEU A 151 -3.84 -2.08 0.20
N ARG A 152 -3.01 -1.16 0.70
CA ARG A 152 -3.34 -0.11 1.65
C ARG A 152 -2.59 1.14 1.24
N ALA A 153 -3.27 2.29 1.24
CA ALA A 153 -2.63 3.58 1.01
C ALA A 153 -2.74 4.44 2.27
N GLU A 154 -1.61 4.88 2.79
CA GLU A 154 -1.52 5.70 3.98
C GLU A 154 -0.15 6.35 4.06
N PHE A 155 -0.10 7.56 4.61
CA PHE A 155 1.18 8.16 4.95
C PHE A 155 1.78 7.42 6.14
N PRO A 156 3.10 7.23 6.16
CA PRO A 156 3.72 6.55 7.28
C PRO A 156 3.60 7.44 8.53
N ASN A 157 3.20 6.85 9.65
CA ASN A 157 2.96 7.57 10.92
C ASN A 157 4.27 7.95 11.65
N ASP A 158 5.42 7.62 11.07
CA ASP A 158 6.75 7.70 11.67
C ASP A 158 7.52 8.97 11.26
N VAL A 159 6.87 9.94 10.63
CA VAL A 159 7.49 11.26 10.35
C VAL A 159 7.80 11.90 11.70
N SER A 160 9.01 11.65 12.18
CA SER A 160 9.36 11.87 13.57
C SER A 160 9.23 13.35 13.90
N SER A 161 8.46 13.69 14.92
CA SER A 161 8.45 15.03 15.51
C SER A 161 9.85 15.48 15.97
N SER A 162 10.82 14.57 16.09
CA SER A 162 12.20 14.87 16.46
C SER A 162 12.96 15.72 15.45
N SER A 163 12.58 15.73 14.16
CA SER A 163 13.17 16.63 13.15
C SER A 163 12.33 17.88 12.91
N ALA A 164 11.13 17.95 13.48
CA ALA A 164 10.26 19.09 13.32
C ALA A 164 10.62 20.21 14.31
N LEU A 165 10.65 21.44 13.81
CA LEU A 165 11.04 22.61 14.58
C LEU A 165 10.16 23.80 14.22
N ALA A 166 9.63 24.48 15.23
CA ALA A 166 9.11 25.84 15.11
C ALA A 166 9.99 26.81 15.90
N GLN A 167 10.31 27.97 15.31
CA GLN A 167 11.14 29.00 15.92
C GLN A 167 10.65 30.41 15.53
N MET A 168 10.87 31.39 16.40
CA MET A 168 10.57 32.78 16.08
C MET A 168 11.67 33.39 15.21
N VAL A 169 11.28 34.07 14.13
CA VAL A 169 12.14 34.90 13.30
C VAL A 169 11.51 36.28 13.20
N GLY A 170 11.96 37.21 14.05
CA GLY A 170 11.28 38.49 14.23
C GLY A 170 9.88 38.29 14.83
N ASN A 171 8.85 38.69 14.09
CA ASN A 171 7.43 38.52 14.48
C ASN A 171 6.77 37.28 13.84
N ASP A 172 7.52 36.54 13.03
CA ASP A 172 7.02 35.38 12.30
C ASP A 172 7.43 34.09 13.02
N THR A 173 6.64 33.03 12.87
CA THR A 173 7.04 31.67 13.27
C THR A 173 7.47 30.89 12.04
N ASP A 174 8.76 30.54 11.98
CA ASP A 174 9.36 29.67 10.96
C ASP A 174 9.22 28.20 11.40
N ILE A 175 8.60 27.38 10.57
CA ILE A 175 8.21 26.00 10.86
C ILE A 175 8.85 25.09 9.81
N THR A 176 9.64 24.10 10.24
CA THR A 176 10.34 23.13 9.38
C THR A 176 10.11 21.70 9.87
N TRP A 177 10.12 20.73 8.96
CA TRP A 177 9.96 19.30 9.28
C TRP A 177 10.67 18.40 8.24
N ALA A 178 10.68 17.10 8.46
CA ALA A 178 11.14 16.14 7.46
C ALA A 178 10.03 15.84 6.44
N ALA A 179 10.38 15.76 5.15
CA ALA A 179 9.41 15.41 4.12
C ALA A 179 8.78 14.03 4.38
N THR A 180 7.45 13.96 4.32
CA THR A 180 6.70 12.71 4.43
C THR A 180 6.81 11.93 3.11
N PRO A 181 7.27 10.67 3.12
CA PRO A 181 7.34 9.85 1.91
C PRO A 181 6.01 9.79 1.17
N GLY A 182 6.03 10.15 -0.11
CA GLY A 182 4.86 10.13 -0.98
C GLY A 182 3.91 11.33 -0.84
N ALA A 183 4.16 12.29 0.06
CA ALA A 183 3.38 13.53 0.12
C ALA A 183 3.80 14.50 -0.98
N THR A 184 2.84 15.25 -1.53
CA THR A 184 3.07 16.33 -2.50
C THR A 184 2.66 17.70 -1.97
N ALA A 185 1.96 17.73 -0.83
CA ALA A 185 1.57 18.95 -0.13
C ALA A 185 1.39 18.69 1.37
N TYR A 186 1.32 19.78 2.11
CA TYR A 186 1.08 19.81 3.54
C TYR A 186 0.06 20.90 3.88
N GLU A 187 -0.75 20.63 4.89
CA GLU A 187 -1.68 21.58 5.48
C GLU A 187 -1.24 21.86 6.92
N ILE A 188 -1.31 23.13 7.35
CA ILE A 188 -0.83 23.57 8.66
C ILE A 188 -2.02 24.09 9.47
N PHE A 189 -2.12 23.64 10.72
CA PHE A 189 -3.20 23.96 11.65
C PHE A 189 -2.67 24.42 13.01
N THR A 190 -3.49 25.18 13.74
CA THR A 190 -3.21 25.61 15.12
C THR A 190 -3.80 24.69 16.18
N ASP A 191 -4.67 23.75 15.79
CA ASP A 191 -5.37 22.82 16.67
C ASP A 191 -5.23 21.36 16.25
N GLU A 192 -5.33 20.46 17.23
CA GLU A 192 -5.18 19.01 17.04
C GLU A 192 -6.30 18.38 16.22
N ALA A 193 -7.51 18.93 16.33
CA ALA A 193 -8.65 18.50 15.53
C ALA A 193 -8.52 18.93 14.06
N MET A 194 -7.48 19.70 13.71
CA MET A 194 -7.19 20.18 12.35
C MET A 194 -8.38 20.93 11.74
N THR A 195 -9.00 21.81 12.54
CA THR A 195 -10.15 22.63 12.15
C THR A 195 -9.77 24.08 11.86
N GLN A 196 -8.66 24.57 12.43
CA GLN A 196 -8.15 25.93 12.31
C GLN A 196 -6.91 25.94 11.40
N LYS A 197 -7.16 25.92 10.10
CA LYS A 197 -6.10 25.94 9.09
C LYS A 197 -5.47 27.34 8.99
N ILE A 198 -4.14 27.39 8.99
CA ILE A 198 -3.37 28.64 8.80
C ILE A 198 -2.64 28.71 7.45
N GLY A 199 -2.50 27.58 6.74
CA GLY A 199 -1.96 27.59 5.38
C GLY A 199 -1.72 26.22 4.76
N ASP A 200 -1.16 26.25 3.56
CA ASP A 200 -0.70 25.10 2.77
C ASP A 200 0.73 25.35 2.27
N THR A 201 1.46 24.28 1.99
CA THR A 201 2.79 24.33 1.35
C THR A 201 3.05 23.02 0.59
N ASP A 202 3.88 23.04 -0.44
CA ASP A 202 4.35 21.87 -1.19
C ASP A 202 5.73 21.37 -0.73
N ILE A 203 6.41 22.16 0.09
CA ILE A 203 7.72 21.86 0.67
C ILE A 203 7.61 21.69 2.19
N PRO A 204 8.55 20.98 2.86
CA PRO A 204 8.48 20.74 4.31
C PRO A 204 8.93 21.95 5.15
N HIS A 205 8.35 23.12 4.83
CA HIS A 205 8.62 24.40 5.45
C HIS A 205 7.41 25.33 5.29
N PHE A 206 7.10 26.10 6.33
CA PHE A 206 6.03 27.09 6.35
C PHE A 206 6.38 28.28 7.25
N LEU A 207 6.15 29.49 6.77
CA LEU A 207 6.38 30.73 7.51
C LEU A 207 5.04 31.36 7.92
N ALA A 208 4.70 31.28 9.20
CA ALA A 208 3.50 31.91 9.76
C ALA A 208 3.77 33.38 10.10
N LYS A 209 3.30 34.29 9.25
CA LYS A 209 3.58 35.73 9.37
C LYS A 209 2.82 36.40 10.51
N ASN A 210 3.52 37.22 11.30
CA ASN A 210 2.98 37.97 12.44
C ASN A 210 2.23 37.09 13.43
N GLN A 211 2.68 35.84 13.61
CA GLN A 211 2.09 34.88 14.54
C GLN A 211 3.18 34.33 15.45
N ASN A 212 2.88 34.26 16.74
CA ASN A 212 3.71 33.62 17.74
C ASN A 212 3.03 32.30 18.14
N LEU A 213 3.40 31.21 17.47
CA LEU A 213 2.76 29.90 17.63
C LEU A 213 3.62 28.99 18.50
N ASP A 214 3.09 28.55 19.64
CA ASP A 214 3.79 27.61 20.52
C ASP A 214 3.75 26.16 20.02
N LYS A 215 2.74 25.83 19.21
CA LYS A 215 2.57 24.54 18.57
C LYS A 215 1.80 24.68 17.27
N VAL A 216 2.10 23.82 16.31
CA VAL A 216 1.33 23.66 15.08
C VAL A 216 1.19 22.18 14.75
N TYR A 217 0.17 21.85 13.98
CA TYR A 217 -0.13 20.51 13.51
C TYR A 217 0.03 20.51 11.99
N VAL A 218 0.82 19.58 11.47
CA VAL A 218 1.10 19.48 10.04
C VAL A 218 0.51 18.17 9.52
N ARG A 219 -0.30 18.26 8.47
CA ARG A 219 -0.96 17.13 7.84
C ARG A 219 -0.44 16.93 6.41
N ALA A 220 0.09 15.75 6.13
CA ALA A 220 0.54 15.38 4.79
C ALA A 220 -0.65 15.11 3.84
N ARG A 221 -0.48 15.46 2.57
CA ARG A 221 -1.47 15.26 1.50
C ARG A 221 -0.81 14.86 0.19
N ARG A 222 -1.54 14.06 -0.60
CA ARG A 222 -1.29 13.79 -2.01
C ARG A 222 -2.64 13.78 -2.73
N GLY A 223 -2.96 14.90 -3.37
CA GLY A 223 -4.30 15.14 -3.95
C GLY A 223 -5.42 14.87 -2.95
N GLU A 224 -6.29 13.91 -3.25
CA GLU A 224 -7.42 13.53 -2.38
C GLU A 224 -7.04 12.63 -1.19
N LEU A 225 -5.85 12.00 -1.21
CA LEU A 225 -5.34 11.24 -0.08
C LEU A 225 -4.78 12.21 0.96
N VAL A 226 -5.37 12.20 2.15
CA VAL A 226 -5.01 13.06 3.27
C VAL A 226 -4.67 12.18 4.46
N SER A 227 -3.57 12.47 5.16
CA SER A 227 -3.23 11.73 6.39
C SER A 227 -4.36 11.88 7.42
N PRO A 228 -4.87 10.80 8.03
CA PRO A 228 -5.93 10.89 9.03
C PRO A 228 -5.47 11.66 10.26
N GLU A 229 -4.18 11.54 10.60
CA GLU A 229 -3.52 12.23 11.70
C GLU A 229 -2.47 13.22 11.15
N GLY A 230 -2.28 14.32 11.86
CA GLY A 230 -1.14 15.22 11.66
C GLY A 230 -0.07 14.96 12.70
N PHE A 231 1.16 15.40 12.45
CA PHE A 231 2.20 15.41 13.48
C PHE A 231 2.35 16.82 14.07
N VAL A 232 2.75 16.86 15.34
CA VAL A 232 2.95 18.10 16.08
C VAL A 232 4.34 18.64 15.85
N VAL A 233 4.41 19.95 15.55
CA VAL A 233 5.65 20.72 15.61
C VAL A 233 5.55 21.67 16.80
N LEU A 234 6.45 21.46 17.77
CA LEU A 234 6.52 22.31 18.94
C LEU A 234 7.50 23.45 18.68
N LYS A 235 7.13 24.63 19.16
CA LYS A 235 8.07 25.73 19.27
C LYS A 235 9.20 25.30 20.18
N ARG A 236 10.42 25.32 19.66
CA ARG A 236 11.59 25.18 20.52
C ARG A 236 11.69 26.50 21.25
N ASN A 237 11.20 26.53 22.49
CA ASN A 237 11.64 27.53 23.44
C ASN A 237 13.16 27.46 23.40
N SER A 238 13.81 28.58 23.08
CA SER A 238 15.25 28.69 23.20
C SER A 238 15.59 28.17 24.59
N LYS A 239 16.16 26.96 24.67
CA LYS A 239 16.97 26.60 25.81
C LYS A 239 18.03 27.68 25.78
N THR A 240 17.93 28.63 26.70
CA THR A 240 19.07 29.46 27.07
C THR A 240 20.21 28.48 27.25
N LEU A 241 21.17 28.49 26.32
CA LEU A 241 22.38 27.73 26.47
C LEU A 241 23.11 28.47 27.58
N LEU A 242 23.17 27.86 28.75
CA LEU A 242 24.09 28.29 29.80
C LEU A 242 25.49 28.05 29.24
N GLU A 243 26.06 29.05 28.58
CA GLU A 243 27.41 28.98 28.00
C GLU A 243 28.46 28.82 29.10
N SER A 244 28.21 29.42 30.28
CA SER A 244 28.99 29.18 31.49
C SER A 244 28.19 29.58 32.72
N ILE A 245 28.48 28.93 33.85
CA ILE A 245 28.13 29.41 35.19
C ILE A 245 29.44 29.90 35.79
N ALA A 246 29.56 31.20 36.07
CA ALA A 246 30.72 31.74 36.77
C ALA A 246 30.47 31.68 38.28
N ALA A 247 31.42 31.12 39.02
CA ALA A 247 31.35 31.18 40.47
C ALA A 247 31.58 32.62 40.95
N VAL A 248 30.71 33.12 41.84
CA VAL A 248 30.88 34.44 42.47
C VAL A 248 31.77 34.32 43.72
N SER A 249 31.89 33.12 44.29
CA SER A 249 32.81 32.84 45.39
C SER A 249 34.22 32.54 44.86
N ALA A 250 35.23 33.08 45.56
CA ALA A 250 36.64 32.94 45.18
C ALA A 250 37.16 31.49 45.21
N ASP A 251 36.42 30.59 45.88
CA ASP A 251 36.74 29.18 46.08
C ASP A 251 35.76 28.21 45.38
N GLY A 252 34.71 28.72 44.73
CA GLY A 252 33.76 27.93 43.96
C GLY A 252 32.83 27.03 44.79
N PHE A 253 32.83 27.17 46.13
CA PHE A 253 31.94 26.44 47.02
C PHE A 253 30.72 27.29 47.38
N TYR A 254 29.55 26.65 47.42
CA TYR A 254 28.28 27.26 47.81
C TYR A 254 27.68 26.49 48.97
N LYS A 255 27.09 27.21 49.91
CA LYS A 255 26.33 26.65 51.04
C LYS A 255 24.84 26.66 50.73
N LEU A 256 24.10 25.80 51.42
CA LEU A 256 22.65 25.77 51.33
C LEU A 256 22.07 27.13 51.75
N GLY A 257 21.41 27.83 50.82
CA GLY A 257 20.84 29.16 51.03
C GLY A 257 21.54 30.30 50.29
N ASP A 258 22.66 30.04 49.61
CA ASP A 258 23.33 31.05 48.80
C ASP A 258 22.54 31.37 47.52
N GLU A 259 22.37 32.66 47.22
CA GLU A 259 21.81 33.10 45.94
C GLU A 259 22.83 32.93 44.82
N ILE A 260 22.45 32.17 43.79
CA ILE A 260 23.21 32.07 42.54
C ILE A 260 22.53 33.00 41.54
N SER A 261 23.24 34.04 41.11
CA SER A 261 22.79 34.90 40.01
C SER A 261 23.10 34.25 38.68
N LEU A 262 22.10 34.19 37.80
CA LEU A 262 22.21 33.74 36.40
C LEU A 262 22.48 34.91 35.47
#